data_AF-A0A1Q6X800-F1
#
_entry.id   AF-A0A1Q6X800-F1
#
_cell.length_a   1.000
_cell.length_b   1.000
_cell.length_c   1.000
_cell.angle_alpha   90.00
_cell.angle_beta   90.00
_cell.angle_gamma   90.00
#
_symmetry.space_group_name_H-M   'P 1'
#
loop_
_entity.id
_entity.type
_entity.pdbx_description
1 polymer ?
#
loop_
_entity_poly.entity_id
_entity_poly.type
_entity_poly.pdbx_seq_one_letter_code
_entity_poly.pdbx_strand_id
1 'polypeptide(L)' 'MAAPHTPVLLQEVLEWLRIKPDGTYIDATLGAGGHSEA' A
#
# COMPACT_ATOMS: atom_id res chain seq x y z
N MET A 1 -23.86 -3.47 -2.35
CA MET A 1 -22.54 -2.81 -2.39
C MET A 1 -21.50 -3.85 -2.06
N ALA A 2 -20.42 -3.97 -2.84
CA ALA A 2 -19.32 -4.88 -2.48
C ALA A 2 -18.63 -4.36 -1.21
N ALA A 3 -18.12 -5.26 -0.37
CA ALA A 3 -17.27 -4.87 0.76
C ALA A 3 -16.05 -4.09 0.24
N PRO A 4 -15.54 -3.08 0.97
CA PRO A 4 -14.33 -2.35 0.56
C PRO A 4 -13.16 -3.32 0.41
N HIS A 5 -12.34 -3.11 -0.62
CA HIS A 5 -11.17 -3.94 -0.88
C HIS A 5 -10.09 -3.66 0.17
N THR A 6 -9.63 -4.72 0.85
CA THR A 6 -8.49 -4.64 1.77
C THR A 6 -7.23 -5.11 1.04
N PRO A 7 -6.15 -4.31 0.98
CA PRO A 7 -4.89 -4.73 0.39
C PRO A 7 -4.32 -5.94 1.14
N VAL A 8 -3.81 -6.92 0.39
CA VAL A 8 -3.28 -8.16 0.95
C VAL A 8 -1.92 -7.88 1.59
N LEU A 9 -1.71 -8.34 2.84
CA LEU A 9 -0.46 -8.17 3.60
C LEU A 9 -0.03 -6.70 3.76
N LEU A 10 -0.99 -5.79 3.94
CA LEU A 10 -0.70 -4.36 4.03
C LEU A 10 0.32 -4.03 5.14
N GLN A 11 0.13 -4.60 6.34
CA GLN A 11 0.99 -4.28 7.50
C GLN A 11 2.42 -4.75 7.28
N GLU A 12 2.58 -5.96 6.75
CA GLU A 12 3.89 -6.51 6.40
C GLU A 12 4.57 -5.65 5.34
N VAL A 13 3.86 -5.22 4.30
CA VAL A 13 4.40 -4.31 3.29
C VAL A 13 4.91 -3.02 3.92
N LEU A 14 4.13 -2.37 4.80
CA LEU A 14 4.55 -1.12 5.46
C LEU A 14 5.76 -1.33 6.37
N GLU A 15 5.80 -2.43 7.13
CA GLU A 15 6.93 -2.79 7.99
C GLU A 15 8.22 -2.99 7.19
N TRP A 16 8.15 -3.72 6.07
CA TRP A 16 9.33 -4.03 5.25
C TRP A 16 9.74 -2.88 4.35
N LEU A 17 8.79 -2.08 3.84
CA LEU A 17 9.09 -0.91 3.03
C LEU A 17 9.76 0.20 3.84
N ARG A 18 9.54 0.23 5.16
CA ARG A 18 10.16 1.17 6.10
C ARG A 18 10.00 2.61 5.62
N ILE A 19 8.74 3.01 5.43
CA ILE A 19 8.38 4.33 4.90
C ILE A 19 9.04 5.44 5.73
N LYS A 20 9.60 6.43 5.04
CA LYS A 20 10.19 7.64 5.62
C LYS A 20 9.32 8.85 5.23
N PRO A 21 9.19 9.88 6.09
CA PRO A 21 8.36 11.05 5.83
C PRO A 21 8.62 11.75 4.49
N ASP A 22 9.87 11.79 4.03
CA ASP A 22 10.28 12.42 2.76
C ASP A 22 10.67 11.38 1.69
N GLY A 23 10.28 10.12 1.88
CA GLY A 23 10.59 9.05 0.93
C GLY A 23 9.75 9.14 -0.34
N THR A 24 10.35 8.84 -1.48
CA THR A 24 9.63 8.65 -2.74
C THR A 24 9.59 7.16 -3.07
N TYR A 25 8.40 6.62 -3.29
CA TYR A 25 8.17 5.19 -3.49
C TYR A 25 7.46 4.93 -4.82
N ILE A 26 7.69 3.75 -5.40
CA ILE A 26 7.06 3.31 -6.64
C ILE A 26 6.12 2.15 -6.30
N ASP A 27 4.83 2.33 -6.57
CA ASP A 27 3.89 1.22 -6.67
C ASP A 27 3.88 0.72 -8.12
N ALA A 28 4.62 -0.35 -8.37
CA ALA A 28 4.73 -0.95 -9.70
C ALA A 28 3.48 -1.73 -10.13
N THR A 29 2.47 -1.83 -9.25
CA THR A 29 1.30 -2.70 -9.40
C THR A 29 0.02 -2.04 -8.90
N LEU A 30 -0.11 -0.72 -9.09
CA LEU A 30 -1.15 0.15 -8.51
C LEU A 30 -2.52 -0.51 -8.30
N GLY A 31 -3.06 -1.20 -9.31
CA GLY A 31 -4.35 -1.87 -9.20
C GLY A 31 -5.46 -0.88 -8.85
N ALA A 32 -6.21 -1.14 -7.77
CA ALA A 32 -7.20 -0.21 -7.23
C ALA A 32 -6.62 0.87 -6.29
N GLY A 33 -5.30 0.91 -6.09
CA GLY A 33 -4.58 1.94 -5.33
C GLY A 33 -4.43 1.67 -3.84
N GLY A 34 -4.93 0.55 -3.32
CA GLY A 34 -5.01 0.35 -1.87
C GLY A 34 -3.66 0.27 -1.13
N HIS A 35 -2.57 -0.17 -1.78
CA HIS A 35 -1.23 -0.10 -1.19
C HIS A 35 -0.63 1.32 -1.23
N SER A 36 -1.04 2.14 -2.21
CA SER A 36 -0.58 3.52 -2.37
C SER A 36 -1.35 4.51 -1.47
N GLU A 37 -2.57 4.20 -1.05
CA GLU A 37 -3.39 5.04 -0.16
C GLU A 37 -2.93 5.02 1.31
N ALA A 38 -2.35 3.92 1.75
CA ALA A 38 -1.95 3.65 3.14
C ALA A 38 -0.69 4.44 3.57
#